data_AF-A0A6N6SMQ7-F1
#
_entry.id   AF-A0A6N6SMQ7-F1
#
_cell.length_a   1.000
_cell.length_b   1.000
_cell.length_c   1.000
_cell.angle_alpha   90.00
_cell.angle_beta   90.00
_cell.angle_gamma   90.00
#
_symmetry.space_group_name_H-M   'P 1'
#
loop_
_entity.id
_entity.type
_entity.pdbx_description
1 polymer ?
#
loop_
_entity_poly.entity_id
_entity_poly.type
_entity_poly.pdbx_seq_one_letter_code
_entity_poly.pdbx_strand_id
1 'polypeptide(L)'
;MKKLVKRTFVLFFLIFGFLGLQSCSKEKHRIPEDQFSDIYIELLRAQDSLGTAKIMMEPALDSILKKQGVSRPLYDSTVQYYMSHPEDFRDFMKEIQERIPTLRDTSR
;
A
#
# COMPACT_ATOMS: atom_id res chain seq x y z
N MET A 1 -32.34 -6.26 -43.64
CA MET A 1 -31.53 -6.85 -42.54
C MET A 1 -30.10 -6.29 -42.42
N LYS A 2 -29.47 -5.74 -43.48
CA LYS A 2 -28.08 -5.23 -43.42
C LYS A 2 -27.87 -3.93 -42.61
N LYS A 3 -28.91 -3.09 -42.44
CA LYS A 3 -28.82 -1.80 -41.73
C LYS A 3 -28.89 -1.94 -40.19
N LEU A 4 -29.53 -2.99 -39.69
CA LEU A 4 -29.72 -3.21 -38.25
C LEU A 4 -28.40 -3.62 -37.57
N VAL A 5 -27.67 -4.56 -38.21
CA VAL A 5 -26.35 -5.03 -37.76
C VAL A 5 -25.32 -3.89 -37.69
N LYS A 6 -25.38 -2.96 -38.65
CA LYS A 6 -24.47 -1.80 -38.71
C LYS A 6 -24.68 -0.81 -37.56
N ARG A 7 -25.93 -0.66 -37.08
CA ARG A 7 -26.27 0.21 -35.95
C ARG A 7 -25.85 -0.40 -34.61
N THR A 8 -26.05 -1.71 -34.44
CA THR A 8 -25.64 -2.45 -33.24
C THR A 8 -24.12 -2.53 -33.11
N PHE A 9 -23.40 -2.68 -34.23
CA PHE A 9 -21.92 -2.74 -34.25
C PHE A 9 -21.26 -1.41 -33.84
N VAL A 10 -21.83 -0.28 -34.24
CA VAL A 10 -21.34 1.06 -33.86
C VAL A 10 -21.57 1.33 -32.36
N LEU A 11 -22.70 0.88 -31.81
CA LEU A 11 -23.01 1.04 -30.39
C LEU A 11 -22.04 0.23 -29.51
N PHE A 12 -21.64 -0.96 -29.95
CA PHE A 12 -20.68 -1.80 -29.25
C PHE A 12 -19.27 -1.17 -29.21
N PHE A 13 -18.85 -0.52 -30.32
CA PHE A 13 -17.58 0.21 -30.39
C PHE A 13 -17.55 1.46 -29.50
N LEU A 14 -18.69 2.16 -29.35
CA LEU A 14 -18.80 3.32 -28.45
C LEU A 14 -18.72 2.95 -26.96
N ILE A 15 -19.25 1.79 -26.58
CA ILE A 15 -19.21 1.30 -25.19
C ILE A 15 -17.79 0.80 -24.84
N PHE A 16 -17.11 0.10 -25.76
CA PHE A 16 -15.73 -0.35 -25.54
C PHE A 16 -14.71 0.80 -25.55
N GLY A 17 -14.97 1.87 -26.31
CA GLY A 17 -14.12 3.06 -26.32
C GLY A 17 -14.11 3.83 -24.99
N PHE A 18 -15.20 3.79 -24.23
CA PHE A 18 -15.30 4.49 -22.95
C PHE A 18 -14.64 3.74 -21.78
N LEU A 19 -14.51 2.42 -21.89
CA LEU A 19 -13.84 1.56 -20.91
C LEU A 19 -12.30 1.56 -21.04
N GLY A 20 -11.75 2.14 -22.11
CA GLY A 20 -10.31 2.17 -22.39
C GLY A 20 -9.53 3.32 -21.74
N LEU A 21 -10.20 4.27 -21.07
CA LEU A 21 -9.55 5.49 -20.56
C LEU A 21 -9.10 5.42 -19.07
N GLN A 22 -9.21 4.26 -18.41
CA GLN A 22 -8.87 4.12 -16.97
C GLN A 22 -7.58 3.35 -16.67
N SER A 23 -6.57 3.34 -17.55
CA SER A 23 -5.31 2.69 -17.16
C SER A 23 -4.06 3.39 -17.66
N CYS A 24 -3.84 4.60 -17.13
CA CYS A 24 -2.48 5.13 -16.97
C CYS A 24 -2.43 6.23 -15.89
N SER A 25 -2.57 5.84 -14.63
CA SER A 25 -2.06 6.65 -13.52
C SER A 25 -0.89 5.90 -12.90
N LYS A 26 0.31 6.17 -13.40
CA LYS A 26 1.56 5.57 -12.91
C LYS A 26 2.12 6.24 -11.66
N GLU A 27 1.37 7.12 -11.02
CA GLU A 27 1.81 7.85 -9.83
C GLU A 27 0.63 7.96 -8.86
N LYS A 28 0.85 7.57 -7.60
CA LYS A 28 -0.08 7.50 -6.44
C LYS A 28 -0.69 6.13 -6.07
N HIS A 29 -0.01 5.01 -6.32
CA HIS A 29 -0.36 3.71 -5.69
C HIS A 29 0.66 3.30 -4.61
N ARG A 30 0.96 4.23 -3.69
CA ARG A 30 1.83 4.01 -2.53
C ARG A 30 1.22 4.63 -1.30
N ILE A 31 1.46 4.01 -0.15
CA ILE A 31 1.15 4.59 1.16
C ILE A 31 2.05 5.82 1.33
N PRO A 32 1.51 6.98 1.75
CA PRO A 32 2.31 8.13 2.17
C PRO A 32 3.37 7.72 3.20
N GLU A 33 4.55 8.34 3.13
CA GLU A 33 5.71 7.94 3.94
C GLU A 33 5.45 8.04 5.44
N ASP A 34 4.77 9.11 5.88
CA ASP A 34 4.36 9.31 7.26
C ASP A 34 3.44 8.19 7.78
N GLN A 35 2.42 7.84 7.00
CA GLN A 35 1.50 6.75 7.33
C GLN A 35 2.19 5.39 7.30
N PHE A 36 3.12 5.18 6.35
CA PHE A 36 3.90 3.95 6.27
C PHE A 36 4.87 3.82 7.46
N SER A 37 5.46 4.94 7.91
CA SER A 37 6.29 5.01 9.10
C SER A 37 5.52 4.60 10.36
N ASP A 38 4.28 5.08 10.52
CA ASP A 38 3.43 4.69 11.65
C ASP A 38 3.08 3.19 11.62
N ILE A 39 2.76 2.65 10.45
CA ILE A 39 2.51 1.20 10.26
C ILE A 39 3.75 0.39 10.66
N TYR A 40 4.94 0.80 10.18
CA TYR A 40 6.18 0.09 10.43
C TYR A 40 6.57 0.11 11.92
N ILE A 41 6.39 1.26 12.59
CA ILE A 41 6.62 1.41 14.04
C ILE A 41 5.66 0.53 14.85
N GLU A 42 4.36 0.52 14.50
CA GLU A 42 3.40 -0.36 15.17
C GLU A 42 3.76 -1.84 14.98
N LEU A 43 4.25 -2.21 13.80
CA LEU A 43 4.72 -3.57 13.51
C LEU A 43 5.95 -3.95 14.34
N LEU A 44 6.91 -3.05 14.52
CA LEU A 44 8.08 -3.25 15.38
C LEU A 44 7.66 -3.47 16.84
N ARG A 45 6.73 -2.66 17.35
CA ARG A 45 6.18 -2.84 18.70
C ARG A 45 5.45 -4.17 18.87
N ALA A 46 4.69 -4.58 17.87
CA ALA A 46 4.04 -5.89 17.86
C ALA A 46 5.06 -7.02 17.87
N GLN A 47 6.16 -6.89 17.12
CA GLN A 47 7.26 -7.85 17.11
C GLN A 47 7.97 -7.92 18.48
N ASP A 48 8.20 -6.80 19.15
CA ASP A 48 8.78 -6.79 20.50
C ASP A 48 7.86 -7.50 21.52
N SER A 49 6.54 -7.39 21.36
CA SER A 49 5.56 -8.01 22.26
C SER A 49 5.26 -9.48 21.94
N LEU A 50 5.25 -9.88 20.68
CA LEU A 50 4.83 -11.21 20.20
C LEU A 50 6.00 -12.11 19.79
N GLY A 51 7.21 -11.54 19.68
CA GLY A 51 8.38 -12.19 19.08
C GLY A 51 8.32 -12.23 17.55
N THR A 52 9.24 -12.96 16.94
CA THR A 52 9.41 -13.04 15.46
C THR A 52 8.58 -14.16 14.80
N ALA A 53 7.68 -14.81 15.52
CA ALA A 53 6.88 -15.91 14.99
C ALA A 53 5.92 -15.41 13.90
N LYS A 54 6.18 -15.78 12.64
CA LYS A 54 5.39 -15.37 11.46
C LYS A 54 3.87 -15.58 11.63
N ILE A 55 3.47 -16.64 12.31
CA ILE A 55 2.05 -16.98 12.57
C ILE A 55 1.34 -15.89 13.40
N MET A 56 2.05 -15.22 14.31
CA MET A 56 1.49 -14.15 15.13
C MET A 56 1.62 -12.77 14.48
N MET A 57 2.58 -12.60 13.55
CA MET A 57 2.82 -11.33 12.87
C MET A 57 1.81 -11.02 11.76
N GLU A 58 1.31 -12.02 11.03
CA GLU A 58 0.31 -11.79 9.97
C GLU A 58 -1.02 -11.20 10.52
N PRO A 59 -1.63 -11.76 11.59
CA PRO A 59 -2.82 -11.15 12.19
C PRO A 59 -2.56 -9.74 12.76
N ALA A 60 -1.36 -9.51 13.29
CA ALA A 60 -0.96 -8.19 13.80
C ALA A 60 -0.87 -7.17 12.66
N LEU A 61 -0.22 -7.53 11.55
CA LEU A 61 -0.16 -6.70 10.36
C LEU A 61 -1.57 -6.37 9.83
N ASP A 62 -2.43 -7.38 9.64
CA ASP A 62 -3.78 -7.16 9.13
C ASP A 62 -4.61 -6.22 10.04
N SER A 63 -4.44 -6.33 11.36
CA SER A 63 -5.06 -5.44 12.34
C SER A 63 -4.55 -3.99 12.22
N ILE A 64 -3.24 -3.80 12.10
CA ILE A 64 -2.60 -2.48 11.93
C ILE A 64 -3.05 -1.84 10.61
N LEU A 65 -3.04 -2.58 9.51
CA LEU A 65 -3.48 -2.09 8.21
C LEU A 65 -4.94 -1.67 8.23
N LYS A 66 -5.82 -2.47 8.86
CA LYS A 66 -7.24 -2.13 9.03
C LYS A 66 -7.42 -0.85 9.85
N LYS A 67 -6.69 -0.70 10.95
CA LYS A 67 -6.72 0.50 11.80
C LYS A 67 -6.31 1.76 11.02
N GLN A 68 -5.35 1.62 10.11
CA GLN A 68 -4.82 2.69 9.28
C GLN A 68 -5.62 2.90 7.97
N GLY A 69 -6.68 2.11 7.71
CA GLY A 69 -7.45 2.19 6.47
C GLY A 69 -6.67 1.80 5.21
N VAL A 70 -5.60 1.02 5.37
CA VAL A 70 -4.72 0.59 4.29
C VAL A 70 -5.10 -0.81 3.82
N SER A 71 -5.19 -0.99 2.51
CA SER A 71 -5.41 -2.32 1.92
C SER A 71 -4.10 -3.11 1.84
N ARG A 72 -4.19 -4.45 1.99
CA ARG A 72 -3.02 -5.33 1.85
C ARG A 72 -2.29 -5.17 0.51
N PRO A 73 -2.96 -5.10 -0.65
CA PRO A 73 -2.27 -4.89 -1.93
C PRO A 73 -1.48 -3.56 -2.00
N LEU A 74 -2.00 -2.49 -1.40
CA LEU A 74 -1.32 -1.19 -1.35
C LEU A 74 -0.10 -1.21 -0.42
N TYR A 75 -0.19 -1.96 0.68
CA TYR A 75 0.96 -2.23 1.55
C TYR A 75 2.03 -3.03 0.82
N ASP A 76 1.65 -4.14 0.18
CA ASP A 76 2.58 -5.00 -0.54
C ASP A 76 3.27 -4.23 -1.69
N SER A 77 2.54 -3.38 -2.42
CA SER A 77 3.13 -2.53 -3.47
C SER A 77 4.11 -1.50 -2.91
N THR A 78 3.84 -0.94 -1.73
CA THR A 78 4.72 0.01 -1.05
C THR A 78 5.99 -0.68 -0.54
N VAL A 79 5.88 -1.90 -0.01
CA VAL A 79 7.04 -2.71 0.38
C VAL A 79 7.89 -3.05 -0.85
N GLN A 80 7.27 -3.48 -1.96
CA GLN A 80 7.98 -3.78 -3.21
C GLN A 80 8.71 -2.55 -3.77
N TYR A 81 8.14 -1.36 -3.60
CA TYR A 81 8.82 -0.11 -3.96
C TYR A 81 10.12 0.04 -3.18
N TYR A 82 10.09 -0.05 -1.85
CA TYR A 82 11.30 0.09 -1.03
C TYR A 82 12.33 -1.01 -1.28
N MET A 83 11.89 -2.24 -1.59
CA MET A 83 12.80 -3.33 -1.98
C MET A 83 13.53 -3.06 -3.30
N SER A 84 12.94 -2.28 -4.20
CA SER A 84 13.54 -1.92 -5.50
C SER A 84 14.27 -0.58 -5.49
N HIS A 85 14.13 0.21 -4.42
CA HIS A 85 14.73 1.53 -4.26
C HIS A 85 15.54 1.57 -2.94
N PRO A 86 16.75 0.98 -2.91
CA PRO A 86 17.51 0.82 -1.66
C PRO A 86 17.93 2.14 -1.02
N GLU A 87 18.14 3.20 -1.82
CA GLU A 87 18.46 4.54 -1.29
C GLU A 87 17.27 5.12 -0.52
N ASP A 88 16.07 5.03 -1.08
CA ASP A 88 14.83 5.48 -0.43
C ASP A 88 14.54 4.65 0.81
N PHE A 89 14.79 3.34 0.76
CA PHE A 89 14.63 2.47 1.93
C PHE A 89 15.61 2.85 3.04
N ARG A 90 16.86 3.17 2.71
CA ARG A 90 17.84 3.63 3.70
C ARG A 90 17.40 4.92 4.36
N ASP A 91 16.88 5.86 3.58
CA ASP A 91 16.47 7.17 4.11
C ASP A 91 15.19 7.05 4.96
N PHE A 92 14.23 6.23 4.53
CA PHE A 92 13.09 5.80 5.36
C PHE A 92 13.55 5.19 6.69
N MET A 93 14.52 4.27 6.68
CA MET A 93 15.01 3.65 7.91
C MET A 93 15.72 4.64 8.85
N LYS A 94 16.41 5.67 8.33
CA LYS A 94 16.95 6.75 9.17
C LYS A 94 15.82 7.52 9.85
N GLU A 95 14.75 7.84 9.12
CA GLU A 95 13.58 8.52 9.67
C GLU A 95 12.95 7.71 10.83
N ILE A 96 12.77 6.40 10.63
CA ILE A 96 12.29 5.50 11.68
C ILE A 96 13.21 5.52 12.90
N GLN A 97 14.53 5.48 12.70
CA GLN A 97 15.51 5.53 13.79
C GLN A 97 15.45 6.85 14.58
N GLU A 98 15.15 7.97 13.94
CA GLU A 98 14.95 9.27 14.61
C GLU A 98 13.62 9.32 15.40
N ARG A 99 12.59 8.59 14.94
CA ARG A 99 11.28 8.50 15.61
C ARG A 99 11.25 7.50 16.78
N ILE A 100 12.07 6.45 16.78
CA ILE A 100 12.06 5.43 17.86
C ILE A 100 12.39 6.01 19.26
N PRO A 101 13.40 6.89 19.45
CA PRO A 101 13.73 7.47 20.75
C PRO A 101 12.56 8.23 21.39
N THR A 102 11.79 8.99 20.60
CA THR A 102 10.65 9.78 21.11
C THR A 102 9.50 8.90 21.59
N LEU A 103 9.38 7.68 21.06
CA LEU A 103 8.36 6.72 21.45
C LEU A 103 8.69 5.96 22.73
N ARG A 104 9.97 5.91 23.12
CA ARG A 104 10.44 5.23 24.34
C ARG A 104 10.22 6.09 25.58
N ASP A 105 10.25 7.42 25.44
CA ASP A 105 10.08 8.37 26.54
C ASP A 105 8.61 8.63 26.91
N THR A 106 7.66 8.44 25.99
CA THR A 106 6.21 8.61 26.27
C THR A 106 5.56 7.42 26.99
N SER A 107 6.32 6.36 27.31
CA SER A 107 5.81 5.17 28.02
C SER A 107 6.35 5.03 29.46
N ARG A 108 6.87 6.12 30.04
CA ARG A 108 7.21 6.21 31.47
C ARG A 108 6.23 7.09 32.24
#